data_AF-A0A6B9F3S3-F1
#
_entry.id   AF-A0A6B9F3S3-F1
#
_cell.length_a   1.000
_cell.length_b   1.000
_cell.length_c   1.000
_cell.angle_alpha   90.00
_cell.angle_beta   90.00
_cell.angle_gamma   90.00
#
_symmetry.space_group_name_H-M   'P 1'
#
loop_
_entity.id
_entity.type
_entity.pdbx_description
1 polymer ?
#
loop_
_entity_poly.entity_id
_entity_poly.type
_entity_poly.pdbx_seq_one_letter_code
_entity_poly.pdbx_strand_id
1 'polypeptide(L)'
;MGGTHSGQPSDERSVDRSATTLLLSGSGGSGALDRLDVTPDAAEVLVVSAERSATAVVDEWRTAHRTLPAAFGLISFGEFARSAATAEDDDAPSRRSLPGHDVTVTTMSDPGNLQRLGTAVTLYLDDWADTDRETVVYVDDLGPFVEAGDLEPTFQFLHLLSQTVTGIDATLVVRADASTTDERTVDTLRPLFDRVLDDDVAPPALDTHTLHELLRNPRRRFVLRSLFEDDEATLDRLASRLATWENGTDDPTDAERTRAFTALASVHVPRLAEAGLVVFDRSEKRVTLSDVARGTERLEEHLNGSFDG
;
A
#
# COMPACT_ATOMS: atom_id res chain seq x y z
N MET A 1 -20.93 -48.39 -12.01
CA MET A 1 -19.47 -48.25 -11.82
C MET A 1 -19.02 -47.31 -12.92
N GLY A 2 -18.94 -46.00 -12.72
CA GLY A 2 -17.99 -45.30 -11.84
C GLY A 2 -16.81 -44.88 -12.73
N GLY A 3 -16.38 -43.63 -12.85
CA GLY A 3 -16.81 -42.38 -12.25
C GLY A 3 -16.26 -41.22 -13.10
N THR A 4 -16.80 -40.05 -12.79
CA THR A 4 -16.43 -38.70 -13.25
C THR A 4 -14.98 -38.34 -12.85
N HIS A 5 -14.23 -37.72 -13.74
CA HIS A 5 -13.16 -36.77 -13.38
C HIS A 5 -13.08 -35.66 -14.44
N SER A 6 -14.00 -34.71 -14.29
CA SER A 6 -13.83 -33.33 -14.73
C SER A 6 -12.69 -32.74 -13.90
N GLY A 7 -11.49 -32.67 -14.47
CA GLY A 7 -10.42 -31.83 -13.93
C GLY A 7 -10.72 -30.39 -14.33
N GLN A 8 -11.33 -29.62 -13.41
CA GLN A 8 -11.25 -28.17 -13.49
C GLN A 8 -9.80 -27.75 -13.23
N PRO A 9 -9.21 -26.85 -14.02
CA PRO A 9 -8.05 -26.11 -13.55
C PRO A 9 -8.52 -25.21 -12.39
N SER A 10 -7.84 -25.33 -11.26
CA SER A 10 -7.99 -24.45 -10.11
C SER A 10 -7.45 -23.06 -10.45
N ASP A 11 -8.25 -22.24 -11.14
CA ASP A 11 -8.07 -20.78 -11.24
C ASP A 11 -8.60 -20.12 -9.96
N GLU A 12 -7.96 -20.42 -8.83
CA GLU A 12 -8.18 -19.71 -7.56
C GLU A 12 -6.88 -19.04 -7.10
N ARG A 13 -6.28 -18.23 -7.99
CA ARG A 13 -5.32 -17.17 -7.63
C ARG A 13 -5.47 -16.01 -8.61
N SER A 14 -6.54 -15.25 -8.44
CA SER A 14 -6.68 -13.91 -8.98
C SER A 14 -7.31 -13.06 -7.89
N VAL A 15 -6.56 -12.89 -6.79
CA VAL A 15 -6.79 -11.70 -5.96
C VAL A 15 -6.36 -10.55 -6.86
N ASP A 16 -7.30 -9.66 -7.12
CA ASP A 16 -7.19 -8.47 -7.96
C ASP A 16 -6.03 -7.56 -7.43
N ARG A 17 -4.78 -7.95 -7.70
CA ARG A 17 -3.61 -7.11 -7.48
C ARG A 17 -3.59 -6.13 -8.64
N SER A 18 -4.05 -4.92 -8.40
CA SER A 18 -3.82 -3.80 -9.31
C SER A 18 -2.30 -3.69 -9.52
N ALA A 19 -1.82 -4.06 -10.70
CA ALA A 19 -0.40 -4.02 -11.03
C ALA A 19 0.11 -2.57 -11.06
N THR A 20 -0.80 -1.60 -11.25
CA THR A 20 -0.48 -0.18 -11.29
C THR A 20 -1.43 0.67 -10.45
N THR A 21 -0.87 1.50 -9.57
CA THR A 21 -1.62 2.41 -8.70
C THR A 21 -1.05 3.84 -8.76
N LEU A 22 -1.92 4.82 -8.93
CA LEU A 22 -1.61 6.25 -8.77
C LEU A 22 -2.09 6.74 -7.40
N LEU A 23 -1.21 7.37 -6.63
CA LEU A 23 -1.51 8.03 -5.36
C LEU A 23 -1.50 9.56 -5.57
N LEU A 24 -2.60 10.24 -5.29
CA LEU A 24 -2.75 11.68 -5.44
C LEU A 24 -2.59 12.35 -4.08
N SER A 25 -1.41 12.85 -3.77
CA SER A 25 -1.11 13.43 -2.46
C SER A 25 -1.43 14.90 -2.35
N GLY A 26 -1.95 15.31 -1.19
CA GLY A 26 -2.11 16.72 -0.87
C GLY A 26 -0.82 17.41 -0.46
N SER A 27 -0.91 18.73 -0.27
CA SER A 27 0.21 19.54 0.20
C SER A 27 0.64 19.09 1.61
N GLY A 28 1.66 18.24 1.70
CA GLY A 28 2.24 17.75 2.96
C GLY A 28 2.15 16.24 3.22
N GLY A 29 1.72 15.42 2.25
CA GLY A 29 1.64 13.96 2.38
C GLY A 29 3.00 13.26 2.45
N SER A 30 3.67 13.29 3.60
CA SER A 30 4.95 12.57 3.86
C SER A 30 4.74 11.08 4.20
N GLY A 31 3.58 10.49 3.89
CA GLY A 31 3.15 9.17 4.40
C GLY A 31 2.91 8.09 3.35
N ALA A 32 3.21 8.34 2.07
CA ALA A 32 2.82 7.41 1.01
C ALA A 32 3.54 6.06 1.06
N LEU A 33 4.75 5.98 1.63
CA LEU A 33 5.46 4.71 1.81
C LEU A 33 4.79 3.79 2.86
N ASP A 34 4.08 4.35 3.84
CA ASP A 34 3.30 3.59 4.83
C ASP A 34 2.09 2.89 4.19
N ARG A 35 1.59 3.41 3.07
CA ARG A 35 0.42 2.87 2.37
C ARG A 35 0.76 1.75 1.38
N LEU A 36 2.04 1.41 1.23
CA LEU A 36 2.45 0.25 0.45
C LEU A 36 2.02 -1.01 1.20
N ASP A 37 1.07 -1.75 0.61
CA ASP A 37 0.60 -3.04 1.13
C ASP A 37 1.62 -4.14 0.83
N VAL A 38 2.74 -4.10 1.56
CA VAL A 38 3.89 -5.00 1.37
C VAL A 38 4.30 -5.62 2.69
N THR A 39 4.77 -6.86 2.64
CA THR A 39 5.45 -7.51 3.77
C THR A 39 6.94 -7.21 3.64
N PRO A 40 7.53 -6.30 4.44
CA PRO A 40 8.87 -5.77 4.19
C PRO A 40 9.92 -6.88 4.00
N ASP A 41 10.06 -7.77 4.98
CA ASP A 41 11.06 -8.85 5.00
C ASP A 41 10.86 -9.95 3.93
N ALA A 42 9.77 -9.87 3.14
CA ALA A 42 9.49 -10.75 2.01
C ALA A 42 9.38 -10.01 0.66
N ALA A 43 9.54 -8.68 0.66
CA ALA A 43 9.37 -7.82 -0.52
C ALA A 43 10.69 -7.23 -1.01
N GLU A 44 10.73 -6.95 -2.30
CA GLU A 44 11.81 -6.24 -2.98
C GLU A 44 11.27 -4.90 -3.44
N VAL A 45 11.85 -3.81 -2.91
CA VAL A 45 11.28 -2.47 -3.06
C VAL A 45 12.29 -1.58 -3.76
N LEU A 46 11.90 -1.02 -4.89
CA LEU A 46 12.65 -0.01 -5.62
C LEU A 46 11.97 1.34 -5.45
N VAL A 47 12.63 2.31 -4.81
CA VAL A 47 12.13 3.68 -4.70
C VAL A 47 12.85 4.59 -5.69
N VAL A 48 12.08 5.33 -6.49
CA VAL A 48 12.58 6.39 -7.37
C VAL A 48 12.16 7.73 -6.79
N SER A 49 13.11 8.55 -6.33
CA SER A 49 12.82 9.87 -5.76
C SER A 49 13.73 10.96 -6.32
N ALA A 50 13.13 11.97 -6.93
CA ALA A 50 13.83 13.13 -7.46
C ALA A 50 14.20 14.15 -6.37
N GLU A 51 13.36 14.29 -5.34
CA GLU A 51 13.52 15.33 -4.32
C GLU A 51 14.09 14.81 -3.00
N ARG A 52 13.73 13.58 -2.61
CA ARG A 52 14.18 13.01 -1.34
C ARG A 52 15.55 12.37 -1.49
N SER A 53 16.37 12.53 -0.45
CA SER A 53 17.65 11.84 -0.36
C SER A 53 17.44 10.38 0.04
N ALA A 54 18.43 9.54 -0.29
CA ALA A 54 18.36 8.11 0.03
C ALA A 54 18.14 7.85 1.53
N THR A 55 18.82 8.62 2.38
CA THR A 55 18.70 8.51 3.83
C THR A 55 17.29 8.88 4.31
N ALA A 56 16.70 9.95 3.77
CA ALA A 56 15.35 10.37 4.14
C ALA A 56 14.30 9.29 3.82
N VAL A 57 14.39 8.68 2.64
CA VAL A 57 13.52 7.57 2.23
C VAL A 57 13.69 6.35 3.15
N VAL A 58 14.94 6.00 3.48
CA VAL A 58 15.23 4.87 4.37
C VAL A 58 14.72 5.12 5.79
N ASP A 59 14.87 6.34 6.31
CA ASP A 59 14.38 6.72 7.64
C ASP A 59 12.84 6.74 7.70
N GLU A 60 12.18 7.24 6.65
CA GLU A 60 10.72 7.20 6.52
C GLU A 60 10.20 5.77 6.45
N TRP A 61 10.82 4.93 5.60
CA TRP A 61 10.50 3.51 5.51
C TRP A 61 10.59 2.82 6.87
N ARG A 62 11.69 3.02 7.60
CA ARG A 62 11.87 2.42 8.93
C ARG A 62 10.86 2.92 9.96
N THR A 63 10.48 4.19 9.86
CA THR A 63 9.41 4.76 10.71
C THR A 63 8.10 4.03 10.48
N ALA A 64 7.73 3.77 9.23
CA ALA A 64 6.49 3.10 8.86
C ALA A 64 6.52 1.58 9.13
N HIS A 65 7.53 0.89 8.58
CA HIS A 65 7.56 -0.58 8.46
C HIS A 65 8.44 -1.28 9.48
N ARG A 66 9.23 -0.54 10.28
CA ARG A 66 10.19 -1.01 11.31
C ARG A 66 11.37 -1.84 10.79
N THR A 67 11.16 -2.74 9.82
CA THR A 67 12.17 -3.55 9.16
C THR A 67 12.43 -3.04 7.75
N LEU A 68 13.62 -3.36 7.20
CA LEU A 68 13.92 -3.06 5.80
C LEU A 68 13.36 -4.17 4.89
N PRO A 69 13.13 -3.85 3.61
CA PRO A 69 12.79 -4.85 2.61
C PRO A 69 13.83 -5.97 2.51
N ALA A 70 13.44 -7.12 1.95
CA ALA A 70 14.36 -8.21 1.63
C ALA A 70 15.42 -7.81 0.60
N ALA A 71 15.09 -6.86 -0.28
CA ALA A 71 16.03 -6.11 -1.11
C ALA A 71 15.52 -4.67 -1.26
N PHE A 72 16.38 -3.67 -1.03
CA PHE A 72 15.98 -2.26 -1.11
C PHE A 72 16.84 -1.51 -2.11
N GLY A 73 16.25 -1.17 -3.26
CA GLY A 73 16.84 -0.33 -4.29
C GLY A 73 16.35 1.12 -4.18
N LEU A 74 17.23 2.07 -4.45
CA LEU A 74 16.88 3.49 -4.42
C LEU A 74 17.55 4.26 -5.57
N ILE A 75 16.76 4.98 -6.36
CA ILE A 75 17.24 5.88 -7.39
C ILE A 75 16.99 7.32 -6.92
N SER A 76 18.06 8.08 -6.69
CA SER A 76 17.98 9.46 -6.19
C SER A 76 18.68 10.45 -7.11
N PHE A 77 18.16 11.68 -7.16
CA PHE A 77 18.68 12.77 -7.98
C PHE A 77 19.38 13.87 -7.14
N GLY A 78 19.28 13.77 -5.81
CA GLY A 78 19.82 14.75 -4.86
C GLY A 78 20.83 14.16 -3.87
N GLU A 79 21.87 14.96 -3.57
CA GLU A 79 22.80 14.85 -2.44
C GLU A 79 24.09 14.02 -2.54
N PHE A 80 24.21 12.96 -3.36
CA PHE A 80 25.51 12.22 -3.43
C PHE A 80 26.55 12.86 -4.38
N ALA A 81 26.16 13.86 -5.17
CA ALA A 81 27.02 14.46 -6.19
C ALA A 81 28.25 15.20 -5.63
N ARG A 82 28.20 15.71 -4.38
CA ARG A 82 29.32 16.51 -3.85
C ARG A 82 30.58 15.67 -3.55
N SER A 83 30.48 14.34 -3.46
CA SER A 83 31.62 13.42 -3.31
C SER A 83 31.85 12.50 -4.53
N ALA A 84 31.02 12.59 -5.56
CA ALA A 84 31.03 11.67 -6.70
C ALA A 84 31.43 12.31 -8.05
N ALA A 85 31.74 13.61 -8.07
CA ALA A 85 32.10 14.39 -9.27
C ALA A 85 33.39 13.94 -10.00
N THR A 86 33.95 12.77 -9.66
CA THR A 86 35.10 12.16 -10.34
C THR A 86 34.73 10.90 -11.13
N ALA A 87 33.46 10.51 -11.19
CA ALA A 87 33.01 9.26 -11.82
C ALA A 87 31.83 9.43 -12.81
N GLU A 88 31.63 10.62 -13.40
CA GLU A 88 30.53 10.90 -14.34
C GLU A 88 30.86 10.57 -15.82
N ASP A 89 31.91 9.78 -16.07
CA ASP A 89 32.35 9.42 -17.44
C ASP A 89 31.73 8.09 -17.94
N ASP A 90 30.86 7.46 -17.13
CA ASP A 90 30.20 6.19 -17.47
C ASP A 90 28.72 6.42 -17.83
N ASP A 91 28.33 5.96 -19.03
CA ASP A 91 26.97 6.11 -19.60
C ASP A 91 25.94 5.30 -18.80
N ALA A 92 26.38 4.22 -18.15
CA ALA A 92 25.55 3.34 -17.33
C ALA A 92 25.23 3.95 -15.95
N PRO A 93 24.05 3.66 -15.37
CA PRO A 93 23.73 4.03 -13.99
C PRO A 93 24.60 3.25 -12.99
N SER A 94 25.35 3.96 -12.14
CA SER A 94 26.26 3.37 -11.15
C SER A 94 25.54 3.06 -9.84
N ARG A 95 25.49 1.77 -9.46
CA ARG A 95 24.92 1.26 -8.20
C ARG A 95 25.97 1.23 -7.08
N ARG A 96 25.61 1.70 -5.88
CA ARG A 96 26.47 1.70 -4.68
C ARG A 96 25.70 1.25 -3.46
N SER A 97 26.33 0.46 -2.58
CA SER A 97 25.72 0.11 -1.29
C SER A 97 25.80 1.31 -0.33
N LEU A 98 24.69 1.60 0.35
CA LEU A 98 24.62 2.65 1.36
C LEU A 98 25.33 2.18 2.64
N PRO A 99 26.29 2.95 3.20
CA PRO A 99 27.03 2.53 4.39
C PRO A 99 26.09 2.22 5.58
N GLY A 100 26.24 1.03 6.16
CA GLY A 100 25.46 0.59 7.33
C GLY A 100 24.04 0.11 7.03
N HIS A 101 23.68 -0.05 5.75
CA HIS A 101 22.33 -0.43 5.30
C HIS A 101 22.44 -1.44 4.16
N ASP A 102 21.58 -2.47 4.14
CA ASP A 102 21.48 -3.39 2.99
C ASP A 102 20.62 -2.76 1.88
N VAL A 103 21.05 -1.58 1.43
CA VAL A 103 20.35 -0.70 0.50
C VAL A 103 21.28 -0.38 -0.64
N THR A 104 20.82 -0.60 -1.87
CA THR A 104 21.55 -0.26 -3.08
C THR A 104 21.01 1.05 -3.64
N VAL A 105 21.89 2.01 -3.86
CA VAL A 105 21.57 3.37 -4.30
C VAL A 105 22.19 3.62 -5.67
N THR A 106 21.37 4.10 -6.60
CA THR A 106 21.78 4.68 -7.88
C THR A 106 21.57 6.18 -7.82
N THR A 107 22.61 6.96 -8.10
CA THR A 107 22.49 8.42 -8.19
C THR A 107 22.45 8.87 -9.64
N MET A 108 21.56 9.79 -9.95
CA MET A 108 21.41 10.41 -11.27
C MET A 108 21.44 11.93 -11.14
N SER A 109 21.81 12.64 -12.22
CA SER A 109 21.99 14.09 -12.19
C SER A 109 20.84 14.86 -12.84
N ASP A 110 19.98 14.18 -13.62
CA ASP A 110 18.92 14.79 -14.41
C ASP A 110 17.64 13.92 -14.42
N PRO A 111 16.54 14.37 -13.79
CA PRO A 111 15.25 13.67 -13.84
C PRO A 111 14.61 13.66 -15.23
N GLY A 112 14.97 14.58 -16.14
CA GLY A 112 14.49 14.58 -17.52
C GLY A 112 15.06 13.43 -18.38
N ASN A 113 16.13 12.76 -17.92
CA ASN A 113 16.73 11.63 -18.63
C ASN A 113 15.98 10.31 -18.35
N LEU A 114 14.75 10.22 -18.85
CA LEU A 114 13.86 9.07 -18.66
C LEU A 114 14.42 7.77 -19.25
N GLN A 115 15.25 7.84 -20.30
CA GLN A 115 15.94 6.67 -20.86
C GLN A 115 16.93 6.07 -19.86
N ARG A 116 17.75 6.92 -19.22
CA ARG A 116 18.70 6.46 -18.19
C ARG A 116 17.96 5.98 -16.95
N LEU A 117 16.85 6.60 -16.60
CA LEU A 117 15.99 6.14 -15.50
C LEU A 117 15.40 4.76 -15.79
N GLY A 118 14.84 4.56 -16.99
CA GLY A 118 14.32 3.26 -17.41
C GLY A 118 15.39 2.17 -17.36
N THR A 119 16.59 2.47 -17.86
CA THR A 119 17.75 1.55 -17.78
C THR A 119 18.08 1.21 -16.32
N ALA A 120 18.12 2.21 -15.43
CA ALA A 120 18.40 1.99 -14.03
C ALA A 120 17.34 1.12 -13.35
N VAL A 121 16.05 1.37 -13.62
CA VAL A 121 14.94 0.56 -13.09
C VAL A 121 15.05 -0.88 -13.58
N THR A 122 15.25 -1.10 -14.87
CA THR A 122 15.39 -2.46 -15.44
C THR A 122 16.56 -3.22 -14.82
N LEU A 123 17.69 -2.57 -14.53
CA LEU A 123 18.81 -3.24 -13.84
C LEU A 123 18.49 -3.73 -12.42
N TYR A 124 17.53 -3.11 -11.72
CA TYR A 124 17.07 -3.64 -10.43
C TYR A 124 16.09 -4.80 -10.65
N LEU A 125 15.15 -4.63 -11.58
CA LEU A 125 14.16 -5.66 -11.89
C LEU A 125 14.81 -6.94 -12.43
N ASP A 126 15.84 -6.83 -13.27
CA ASP A 126 16.59 -7.97 -13.80
C ASP A 126 17.38 -8.71 -12.70
N ASP A 127 17.96 -7.97 -11.74
CA ASP A 127 18.66 -8.57 -10.59
C ASP A 127 17.68 -9.33 -9.66
N TRP A 128 16.40 -8.96 -9.68
CA TRP A 128 15.33 -9.49 -8.83
C TRP A 128 14.44 -10.51 -9.54
N ALA A 129 14.53 -10.63 -10.87
CA ALA A 129 13.64 -11.46 -11.69
C ALA A 129 13.64 -12.95 -11.33
N ASP A 130 14.73 -13.46 -10.73
CA ASP A 130 14.87 -14.86 -10.32
C ASP A 130 14.39 -15.12 -8.87
N THR A 131 13.85 -14.12 -8.17
CA THR A 131 13.34 -14.29 -6.80
C THR A 131 11.82 -14.51 -6.81
N ASP A 132 11.31 -15.42 -5.97
CA ASP A 132 9.85 -15.63 -5.78
C ASP A 132 9.25 -14.56 -4.83
N ARG A 133 9.80 -13.33 -4.83
CA ARG A 133 9.42 -12.26 -3.89
C ARG A 133 8.52 -11.24 -4.55
N GLU A 134 7.73 -10.59 -3.72
CA GLU A 134 6.90 -9.48 -4.18
C GLU A 134 7.76 -8.28 -4.53
N THR A 135 7.78 -7.90 -5.80
CA THR A 135 8.53 -6.75 -6.28
C THR A 135 7.63 -5.52 -6.41
N VAL A 136 8.05 -4.40 -5.80
CA VAL A 136 7.33 -3.13 -5.85
C VAL A 136 8.26 -2.03 -6.34
N VAL A 137 7.82 -1.32 -7.39
CA VAL A 137 8.44 -0.10 -7.88
C VAL A 137 7.60 1.08 -7.40
N TYR A 138 8.19 1.93 -6.58
CA TYR A 138 7.55 3.12 -6.04
C TYR A 138 8.20 4.38 -6.62
N VAL A 139 7.43 5.16 -7.39
CA VAL A 139 7.84 6.48 -7.86
C VAL A 139 7.27 7.52 -6.93
N ASP A 140 8.17 8.24 -6.26
CA ASP A 140 7.83 9.14 -5.17
C ASP A 140 7.07 10.37 -5.61
N ASP A 141 7.52 11.11 -6.62
CA ASP A 141 6.77 12.26 -7.11
C ASP A 141 6.93 12.37 -8.62
N LEU A 142 5.83 12.55 -9.34
CA LEU A 142 5.86 12.81 -10.77
C LEU A 142 6.22 14.25 -11.12
N GLY A 143 5.95 15.22 -10.23
CA GLY A 143 6.15 16.64 -10.49
C GLY A 143 7.53 16.96 -11.08
N PRO A 144 8.64 16.55 -10.43
CA PRO A 144 9.98 16.81 -10.93
C PRO A 144 10.29 16.21 -12.31
N PHE A 145 9.67 15.08 -12.68
CA PHE A 145 9.87 14.46 -13.99
C PHE A 145 9.09 15.20 -15.09
N VAL A 146 7.86 15.61 -14.79
CA VAL A 146 7.03 16.41 -15.70
C VAL A 146 7.65 17.80 -15.90
N GLU A 147 8.17 18.42 -14.85
CA GLU A 147 8.85 19.73 -14.92
C GLU A 147 10.14 19.69 -15.75
N ALA A 148 10.91 18.60 -15.65
CA ALA A 148 12.19 18.48 -16.34
C ALA A 148 12.05 17.99 -17.80
N GLY A 149 11.10 17.10 -18.07
CA GLY A 149 11.00 16.37 -19.34
C GLY A 149 9.66 16.51 -20.07
N ASP A 150 8.76 17.40 -19.63
CA ASP A 150 7.37 17.54 -20.08
C ASP A 150 6.47 16.32 -19.78
N LEU A 151 5.16 16.52 -19.90
CA LEU A 151 4.15 15.50 -19.62
C LEU A 151 4.18 14.35 -20.63
N GLU A 152 4.36 14.63 -21.91
CA GLU A 152 4.27 13.60 -22.95
C GLU A 152 5.39 12.54 -22.84
N PRO A 153 6.68 12.91 -22.70
CA PRO A 153 7.73 11.93 -22.45
C PRO A 153 7.55 11.18 -21.13
N THR A 154 7.10 11.86 -20.07
CA THR A 154 6.80 11.24 -18.77
C THR A 154 5.69 10.20 -18.89
N PHE A 155 4.61 10.51 -19.61
CA PHE A 155 3.52 9.59 -19.90
C PHE A 155 4.02 8.35 -20.66
N GLN A 156 4.83 8.53 -21.70
CA GLN A 156 5.39 7.42 -22.48
C GLN A 156 6.28 6.53 -21.61
N PHE A 157 7.12 7.14 -20.77
CA PHE A 157 7.95 6.41 -19.82
C PHE A 157 7.10 5.59 -18.84
N LEU A 158 6.10 6.20 -18.21
CA LEU A 158 5.21 5.49 -17.27
C LEU A 158 4.43 4.37 -17.95
N HIS A 159 4.01 4.56 -19.20
CA HIS A 159 3.34 3.53 -19.97
C HIS A 159 4.26 2.34 -20.28
N LEU A 160 5.53 2.58 -20.61
CA LEU A 160 6.50 1.51 -20.83
C LEU A 160 6.88 0.82 -19.51
N LEU A 161 7.00 1.59 -18.43
CA LEU A 161 7.27 1.06 -17.11
C LEU A 161 6.10 0.18 -16.61
N SER A 162 4.85 0.62 -16.78
CA SER A 162 3.67 -0.17 -16.40
C SER A 162 3.60 -1.50 -17.14
N GLN A 163 3.92 -1.51 -18.43
CA GLN A 163 4.03 -2.75 -19.21
C GLN A 163 5.15 -3.66 -18.70
N THR A 164 6.31 -3.07 -18.35
CA THR A 164 7.47 -3.81 -17.86
C THR A 164 7.16 -4.50 -16.54
N VAL A 165 6.62 -3.78 -15.56
CA VAL A 165 6.28 -4.34 -14.24
C VAL A 165 5.19 -5.41 -14.33
N THR A 166 4.17 -5.18 -15.17
CA THR A 166 3.08 -6.15 -15.36
C THR A 166 3.60 -7.44 -15.99
N GLY A 167 4.59 -7.34 -16.89
CA GLY A 167 5.21 -8.49 -17.54
C GLY A 167 5.99 -9.41 -16.61
N ILE A 168 6.42 -8.91 -15.44
CA ILE A 168 7.19 -9.66 -14.43
C ILE A 168 6.43 -9.85 -13.11
N ASP A 169 5.11 -9.62 -13.11
CA ASP A 169 4.24 -9.70 -11.90
C ASP A 169 4.68 -8.78 -10.75
N ALA A 170 5.31 -7.65 -11.09
CA ALA A 170 5.67 -6.59 -10.16
C ALA A 170 4.56 -5.52 -10.06
N THR A 171 4.51 -4.83 -8.93
CA THR A 171 3.56 -3.72 -8.70
C THR A 171 4.25 -2.38 -8.89
N LEU A 172 3.61 -1.45 -9.61
CA LEU A 172 4.02 -0.07 -9.73
C LEU A 172 3.07 0.83 -8.94
N VAL A 173 3.65 1.62 -8.04
CA VAL A 173 2.94 2.66 -7.29
C VAL A 173 3.59 3.98 -7.61
N VAL A 174 2.80 4.95 -8.06
CA VAL A 174 3.29 6.27 -8.45
C VAL A 174 2.55 7.30 -7.65
N ARG A 175 3.26 8.21 -6.99
CA ARG A 175 2.64 9.36 -6.32
C ARG A 175 2.77 10.62 -7.18
N ALA A 176 1.70 11.40 -7.19
CA ALA A 176 1.65 12.74 -7.77
C ALA A 176 1.06 13.69 -6.72
N ASP A 177 1.72 14.81 -6.47
CA ASP A 177 1.17 15.84 -5.59
C ASP A 177 0.07 16.61 -6.34
N ALA A 178 -1.17 16.51 -5.88
CA ALA A 178 -2.35 17.15 -6.46
C ALA A 178 -2.40 18.68 -6.22
N SER A 179 -1.56 19.20 -5.33
CA SER A 179 -1.40 20.65 -5.13
C SER A 179 -0.47 21.29 -6.16
N THR A 180 0.45 20.51 -6.74
CA THR A 180 1.38 20.95 -7.80
C THR A 180 0.98 20.44 -9.19
N THR A 181 0.28 19.31 -9.26
CA THR A 181 -0.18 18.67 -10.50
C THR A 181 -1.60 19.11 -10.81
N ASP A 182 -1.81 19.72 -11.97
CA ASP A 182 -3.15 20.15 -12.39
C ASP A 182 -4.07 18.96 -12.74
N GLU A 183 -5.38 19.15 -12.59
CA GLU A 183 -6.41 18.12 -12.82
C GLU A 183 -6.35 17.53 -14.24
N ARG A 184 -5.97 18.33 -15.25
CA ARG A 184 -5.85 17.87 -16.64
C ARG A 184 -4.67 16.91 -16.80
N THR A 185 -3.56 17.17 -16.13
CA THR A 185 -2.40 16.28 -16.07
C THR A 185 -2.76 14.95 -15.40
N VAL A 186 -3.47 14.99 -14.26
CA VAL A 186 -3.97 13.79 -13.58
C VAL A 186 -4.92 12.98 -14.47
N ASP A 187 -5.89 13.62 -15.12
CA ASP A 187 -6.83 12.99 -16.05
C ASP A 187 -6.12 12.35 -17.25
N THR A 188 -5.01 12.95 -17.69
CA THR A 188 -4.19 12.41 -18.78
C THR A 188 -3.46 11.15 -18.33
N LEU A 189 -2.95 11.11 -17.10
CA LEU A 189 -2.20 9.98 -16.55
C LEU A 189 -3.09 8.82 -16.08
N ARG A 190 -4.30 9.11 -15.59
CA ARG A 190 -5.27 8.15 -15.03
C ARG A 190 -5.44 6.85 -15.87
N PRO A 191 -5.52 6.87 -17.21
CA PRO A 191 -5.66 5.66 -18.00
C PRO A 191 -4.46 4.70 -17.95
N LEU A 192 -3.30 5.12 -17.43
CA LEU A 192 -2.11 4.27 -17.26
C LEU A 192 -2.19 3.37 -16.02
N PHE A 193 -3.13 3.64 -15.12
CA PHE A 193 -3.20 3.01 -13.81
C PHE A 193 -4.51 2.23 -13.64
N ASP A 194 -4.42 1.02 -13.11
CA ASP A 194 -5.58 0.20 -12.77
C ASP A 194 -6.40 0.83 -11.63
N ARG A 195 -5.71 1.57 -10.76
CA ARG A 195 -6.30 2.21 -9.59
C ARG A 195 -5.73 3.62 -9.38
N VAL A 196 -6.59 4.55 -8.98
CA VAL A 196 -6.22 5.89 -8.53
C VAL A 196 -6.74 6.08 -7.09
N LEU A 197 -5.88 6.53 -6.19
CA LEU A 197 -6.15 6.76 -4.78
C LEU A 197 -5.79 8.20 -4.44
N ASP A 198 -6.64 8.90 -3.70
CA ASP A 198 -6.33 10.23 -3.17
C ASP A 198 -5.81 10.12 -1.73
N ASP A 199 -4.72 10.81 -1.42
CA ASP A 199 -4.09 10.94 -0.09
C ASP A 199 -4.74 12.07 0.72
N ASP A 200 -5.21 13.13 0.06
CA ASP A 200 -6.01 14.22 0.67
C ASP A 200 -7.43 13.78 1.03
N VAL A 201 -7.86 12.64 0.47
CA VAL A 201 -9.03 11.96 0.96
C VAL A 201 -8.57 11.21 2.21
N ALA A 202 -8.69 11.87 3.36
CA ALA A 202 -9.00 11.17 4.61
C ALA A 202 -9.96 10.03 4.21
N PRO A 203 -9.61 8.76 4.47
CA PRO A 203 -10.28 7.60 3.87
C PRO A 203 -11.76 7.87 3.89
N PRO A 204 -12.37 7.85 2.69
CA PRO A 204 -13.44 8.75 2.28
C PRO A 204 -14.25 9.09 3.50
N ALA A 205 -14.12 10.29 4.07
CA ALA A 205 -14.73 10.65 5.36
C ALA A 205 -16.12 10.03 5.38
N LEU A 206 -16.27 8.88 6.05
CA LEU A 206 -17.32 7.92 5.67
C LEU A 206 -18.60 8.73 5.74
N ASP A 207 -19.18 9.02 4.58
CA ASP A 207 -20.27 9.97 4.56
C ASP A 207 -21.34 9.39 5.48
N THR A 208 -22.04 10.24 6.23
CA THR A 208 -22.87 9.77 7.35
C THR A 208 -23.80 8.62 6.94
N HIS A 209 -24.24 8.59 5.67
CA HIS A 209 -25.02 7.51 5.11
C HIS A 209 -24.24 6.19 4.97
N THR A 210 -23.04 6.20 4.37
CA THR A 210 -22.18 5.02 4.27
C THR A 210 -21.73 4.51 5.64
N LEU A 211 -21.35 5.42 6.56
CA LEU A 211 -21.03 5.05 7.93
C LEU A 211 -22.24 4.39 8.61
N HIS A 212 -23.42 4.98 8.45
CA HIS A 212 -24.66 4.42 8.97
C HIS A 212 -24.92 3.00 8.42
N GLU A 213 -24.91 2.81 7.10
CA GLU A 213 -25.12 1.48 6.48
C GLU A 213 -24.07 0.45 6.91
N LEU A 214 -22.82 0.87 7.10
CA LEU A 214 -21.78 0.02 7.66
C LEU A 214 -22.09 -0.34 9.11
N LEU A 215 -22.47 0.62 9.96
CA LEU A 215 -22.74 0.38 11.38
C LEU A 215 -24.12 -0.23 11.68
N ARG A 216 -25.01 -0.37 10.69
CA ARG A 216 -26.28 -1.12 10.85
C ARG A 216 -26.06 -2.56 11.31
N ASN A 217 -24.92 -3.18 10.97
CA ASN A 217 -24.65 -4.54 11.40
C ASN A 217 -24.07 -4.57 12.83
N PRO A 218 -24.71 -5.27 13.78
CA PRO A 218 -24.28 -5.32 15.17
C PRO A 218 -22.86 -5.88 15.36
N ARG A 219 -22.43 -6.85 14.53
CA ARG A 219 -21.10 -7.46 14.64
C ARG A 219 -19.99 -6.48 14.30
N ARG A 220 -20.21 -5.58 13.33
CA ARG A 220 -19.24 -4.51 12.98
C ARG A 220 -19.11 -3.49 14.11
N ARG A 221 -20.23 -3.09 14.71
CA ARG A 221 -20.24 -2.24 15.92
C ARG A 221 -19.51 -2.90 17.09
N PHE A 222 -19.75 -4.19 17.29
CA PHE A 222 -19.11 -4.96 18.34
C PHE A 222 -17.58 -4.97 18.21
N VAL A 223 -17.06 -5.21 16.99
CA VAL A 223 -15.62 -5.17 16.70
C VAL A 223 -15.05 -3.80 17.03
N LEU A 224 -15.65 -2.72 16.49
CA LEU A 224 -15.17 -1.37 16.73
C LEU A 224 -15.19 -1.02 18.22
N ARG A 225 -16.28 -1.29 18.95
CA ARG A 225 -16.36 -1.04 20.39
C ARG A 225 -15.30 -1.80 21.17
N SER A 226 -15.05 -3.07 20.81
CA SER A 226 -13.98 -3.86 21.43
C SER A 226 -12.61 -3.25 21.18
N LEU A 227 -12.39 -2.66 20.01
CA LEU A 227 -11.13 -2.02 19.62
C LEU A 227 -10.96 -0.60 20.18
N PHE A 228 -12.05 0.08 20.53
CA PHE A 228 -12.01 1.33 21.29
C PHE A 228 -11.65 1.12 22.77
N GLU A 229 -11.94 -0.07 23.32
CA GLU A 229 -11.49 -0.46 24.67
C GLU A 229 -10.02 -0.88 24.66
N ASP A 230 -9.65 -1.71 23.69
CA ASP A 230 -8.29 -2.25 23.49
C ASP A 230 -7.90 -2.00 22.02
N ASP A 231 -6.98 -1.06 21.74
CA ASP A 231 -6.60 -0.63 20.38
C ASP A 231 -6.30 -1.77 19.37
N GLU A 232 -5.96 -2.96 19.87
CA GLU A 232 -5.73 -4.16 19.09
C GLU A 232 -6.34 -5.40 19.76
N ALA A 233 -6.76 -6.37 18.93
CA ALA A 233 -7.20 -7.66 19.40
C ALA A 233 -6.93 -8.77 18.37
N THR A 234 -6.73 -10.00 18.85
CA THR A 234 -6.72 -11.17 17.97
C THR A 234 -8.12 -11.50 17.49
N LEU A 235 -8.23 -12.02 16.27
CA LEU A 235 -9.50 -12.43 15.67
C LEU A 235 -10.18 -13.52 16.49
N ASP A 236 -9.41 -14.45 17.07
CA ASP A 236 -9.91 -15.48 17.98
C ASP A 236 -10.52 -14.88 19.27
N ARG A 237 -9.89 -13.84 19.84
CA ARG A 237 -10.42 -13.12 21.01
C ARG A 237 -11.71 -12.38 20.65
N LEU A 238 -11.73 -11.66 19.52
CA LEU A 238 -12.93 -10.97 19.04
C LEU A 238 -14.07 -11.95 18.75
N ALA A 239 -13.77 -13.09 18.12
CA ALA A 239 -14.76 -14.13 17.82
C ALA A 239 -15.34 -14.75 19.10
N SER A 240 -14.50 -15.02 20.10
CA SER A 240 -14.93 -15.56 21.38
C SER A 240 -15.84 -14.59 22.12
N ARG A 241 -15.42 -13.31 22.24
CA ARG A 241 -16.24 -12.27 22.87
C ARG A 241 -17.54 -12.04 22.08
N LEU A 242 -17.51 -12.07 20.75
CA LEU A 242 -18.69 -11.92 19.92
C LEU A 242 -19.67 -13.08 20.13
N ALA A 243 -19.18 -14.32 20.16
CA ALA A 243 -20.02 -15.50 20.40
C ALA A 243 -20.70 -15.45 21.78
N THR A 244 -19.99 -14.99 22.81
CA THR A 244 -20.57 -14.73 24.15
C THR A 244 -21.70 -13.70 24.06
N TRP A 245 -21.46 -12.58 23.37
CA TRP A 245 -22.43 -11.50 23.22
C TRP A 245 -23.68 -11.92 22.43
N GLU A 246 -23.51 -12.67 21.33
CA GLU A 246 -24.63 -13.09 20.47
C GLU A 246 -25.54 -14.13 21.10
N ASN A 247 -24.97 -15.02 21.91
CA ASN A 247 -25.71 -16.14 22.51
C ASN A 247 -26.11 -15.86 23.97
N GLY A 248 -25.72 -14.70 24.53
CA GLY A 248 -26.03 -14.31 25.90
C GLY A 248 -25.48 -15.29 26.94
N THR A 249 -24.32 -15.88 26.69
CA THR A 249 -23.71 -16.93 27.53
C THR A 249 -22.22 -16.71 27.68
N ASP A 250 -21.70 -16.89 28.89
CA ASP A 250 -20.27 -16.80 29.18
C ASP A 250 -19.48 -18.00 28.65
N ASP A 251 -20.17 -19.09 28.28
CA ASP A 251 -19.55 -20.31 27.72
C ASP A 251 -20.19 -20.69 26.37
N PRO A 252 -19.84 -19.98 25.28
CA PRO A 252 -20.32 -20.33 23.94
C PRO A 252 -19.66 -21.62 23.47
N THR A 253 -20.42 -22.43 22.75
CA THR A 253 -19.93 -23.69 22.16
C THR A 253 -18.86 -23.43 21.10
N ASP A 254 -18.01 -24.42 20.83
CA ASP A 254 -16.99 -24.31 19.77
C ASP A 254 -17.60 -24.02 18.40
N ALA A 255 -18.80 -24.54 18.13
CA ALA A 255 -19.53 -24.27 16.90
C ALA A 255 -19.95 -22.78 16.80
N GLU A 256 -20.38 -22.16 17.90
CA GLU A 256 -20.72 -20.75 17.94
C GLU A 256 -19.48 -19.86 17.78
N ARG A 257 -18.38 -20.19 18.47
CA ARG A 257 -17.09 -19.49 18.31
C ARG A 257 -16.57 -19.58 16.87
N THR A 258 -16.65 -20.76 16.26
CA THR A 258 -16.24 -20.98 14.86
C THR A 258 -17.09 -20.16 13.90
N ARG A 259 -18.42 -20.11 14.10
CA ARG A 259 -19.31 -19.27 13.27
C ARG A 259 -18.98 -17.79 13.41
N ALA A 260 -18.75 -17.30 14.63
CA ALA A 260 -18.35 -15.92 14.87
C ALA A 260 -17.01 -15.60 14.20
N PHE A 261 -16.02 -16.48 14.36
CA PHE A 261 -14.70 -16.35 13.74
C PHE A 261 -14.81 -16.24 12.22
N THR A 262 -15.48 -17.18 11.56
CA THR A 262 -15.63 -17.16 10.10
C THR A 262 -16.29 -15.88 9.63
N ALA A 263 -17.36 -15.44 10.30
CA ALA A 263 -18.05 -14.22 9.93
C ALA A 263 -17.19 -12.96 10.11
N LEU A 264 -16.40 -12.90 11.18
CA LEU A 264 -15.44 -11.81 11.38
C LEU A 264 -14.37 -11.82 10.30
N ALA A 265 -13.75 -12.98 10.06
CA ALA A 265 -12.65 -13.17 9.12
C ALA A 265 -13.03 -12.85 7.68
N SER A 266 -14.22 -13.29 7.23
CA SER A 266 -14.59 -13.28 5.82
C SER A 266 -15.50 -12.11 5.42
N VAL A 267 -16.18 -11.46 6.38
CA VAL A 267 -17.16 -10.41 6.07
C VAL A 267 -16.92 -9.14 6.87
N HIS A 268 -16.90 -9.24 8.20
CA HIS A 268 -17.03 -8.03 9.02
C HIS A 268 -15.71 -7.25 9.15
N VAL A 269 -14.60 -7.93 9.43
CA VAL A 269 -13.29 -7.28 9.54
C VAL A 269 -12.82 -6.79 8.17
N PRO A 270 -12.90 -7.57 7.07
CA PRO A 270 -12.54 -7.06 5.74
C PRO A 270 -13.33 -5.82 5.34
N ARG A 271 -14.65 -5.77 5.58
CA ARG A 271 -15.45 -4.57 5.27
C ARG A 271 -15.10 -3.36 6.13
N LEU A 272 -14.70 -3.56 7.37
CA LEU A 272 -14.22 -2.47 8.22
C LEU A 272 -12.85 -1.97 7.74
N ALA A 273 -12.00 -2.87 7.23
CA ALA A 273 -10.70 -2.53 6.68
C ALA A 273 -10.81 -1.81 5.32
N GLU A 274 -11.71 -2.26 4.44
CA GLU A 274 -12.07 -1.57 3.20
C GLU A 274 -12.57 -0.15 3.45
N ALA A 275 -13.32 0.05 4.55
CA ALA A 275 -13.80 1.35 5.00
C ALA A 275 -12.72 2.18 5.73
N GLY A 276 -11.50 1.67 5.86
CA GLY A 276 -10.39 2.33 6.54
C GLY A 276 -10.57 2.49 8.05
N LEU A 277 -11.49 1.76 8.68
CA LEU A 277 -11.74 1.87 10.13
C LEU A 277 -10.82 0.99 10.97
N VAL A 278 -10.33 -0.12 10.41
CA VAL A 278 -9.40 -1.05 11.07
C VAL A 278 -8.32 -1.49 10.10
N VAL A 279 -7.17 -1.90 10.64
CA VAL A 279 -6.14 -2.63 9.91
C VAL A 279 -6.26 -4.11 10.28
N PHE A 280 -6.21 -5.00 9.28
CA PHE A 280 -6.34 -6.44 9.51
C PHE A 280 -5.14 -7.22 8.95
N ASP A 281 -4.30 -7.69 9.85
CA ASP A 281 -3.24 -8.64 9.52
C ASP A 281 -3.83 -10.06 9.46
N ARG A 282 -3.95 -10.59 8.24
CA ARG A 282 -4.47 -11.95 7.99
C ARG A 282 -3.51 -13.04 8.44
N SER A 283 -2.21 -12.77 8.42
CA SER A 283 -1.16 -13.74 8.77
C SER A 283 -1.12 -13.95 10.29
N GLU A 284 -1.14 -12.86 11.05
CA GLU A 284 -1.17 -12.89 12.52
C GLU A 284 -2.60 -12.99 13.09
N LYS A 285 -3.62 -12.87 12.25
CA LYS A 285 -5.04 -12.77 12.63
C LYS A 285 -5.26 -11.67 13.67
N ARG A 286 -4.63 -10.52 13.47
CA ARG A 286 -4.72 -9.37 14.38
C ARG A 286 -5.48 -8.23 13.72
N VAL A 287 -6.38 -7.62 14.49
CA VAL A 287 -7.17 -6.47 14.07
C VAL A 287 -6.79 -5.30 14.96
N THR A 288 -6.45 -4.17 14.34
CA THR A 288 -6.04 -2.95 15.03
C THR A 288 -6.93 -1.79 14.61
N LEU A 289 -7.31 -0.94 15.55
CA LEU A 289 -8.04 0.29 15.24
C LEU A 289 -7.15 1.22 14.40
N SER A 290 -7.71 1.78 13.33
CA SER A 290 -6.99 2.76 12.51
C SER A 290 -6.93 4.13 13.19
N ASP A 291 -5.94 4.96 12.84
CA ASP A 291 -5.87 6.35 13.31
C ASP A 291 -7.06 7.20 12.86
N VAL A 292 -7.64 6.82 11.72
CA VAL A 292 -8.86 7.42 11.17
C VAL A 292 -10.03 7.18 12.10
N ALA A 293 -10.22 5.94 12.56
CA ALA A 293 -11.25 5.61 13.52
C ALA A 293 -11.02 6.34 14.87
N ARG A 294 -9.76 6.50 15.31
CA ARG A 294 -9.41 7.26 16.53
C ARG A 294 -9.74 8.75 16.41
N GLY A 295 -9.50 9.36 15.25
CA GLY A 295 -9.74 10.78 15.01
C GLY A 295 -11.19 11.14 14.70
N THR A 296 -12.07 10.16 14.52
CA THR A 296 -13.46 10.40 14.12
C THR A 296 -14.37 10.51 15.34
N GLU A 297 -14.48 11.70 15.95
CA GLU A 297 -15.40 11.96 17.09
C GLU A 297 -16.85 11.52 16.78
N ARG A 298 -17.29 11.60 15.52
CA ARG A 298 -18.61 11.13 15.05
C ARG A 298 -18.81 9.62 15.16
N LEU A 299 -17.75 8.82 15.10
CA LEU A 299 -17.82 7.36 15.13
C LEU A 299 -18.25 6.88 16.53
N GLU A 300 -17.68 7.48 17.58
CA GLU A 300 -18.08 7.21 18.95
C GLU A 300 -19.54 7.60 19.21
N GLU A 301 -20.01 8.74 18.68
CA GLU A 301 -21.41 9.13 18.74
C GLU A 301 -22.35 8.09 18.11
N HIS A 302 -21.96 7.48 16.99
CA HIS A 302 -22.74 6.43 16.31
C HIS A 302 -22.66 5.07 17.01
N LEU A 303 -21.56 4.77 17.70
CA LEU A 303 -21.42 3.54 18.49
C LEU A 303 -22.18 3.63 19.82
N ASN A 304 -22.36 4.85 20.35
CA ASN A 304 -23.08 5.14 21.60
C ASN A 304 -24.56 5.49 21.37
N GLY A 305 -24.93 5.95 20.17
CA GLY A 305 -26.31 6.16 19.76
C GLY A 305 -27.04 4.83 19.59
N SER A 306 -28.19 4.67 20.26
CA SER A 306 -29.09 3.56 19.99
C SER A 306 -29.72 3.73 18.61
N PHE A 307 -29.24 2.99 17.62
CA PHE A 307 -29.97 2.78 16.36
C PHE A 307 -31.10 1.78 16.60
N ASP A 308 -32.11 2.19 17.38
CA ASP A 308 -33.42 1.56 17.39
C ASP A 308 -34.25 2.22 16.28
N GLY A 309 -34.47 1.44 15.22
CA GLY A 309 -35.38 1.75 14.11
C GLY A 309 -35.95 0.46 13.56
#